data_AF-A0A938ZC41-F1
#
_entry.id   AF-A0A938ZC41-F1
#
_cell.length_a   1.000
_cell.length_b   1.000
_cell.length_c   1.000
_cell.angle_alpha   90.00
_cell.angle_beta   90.00
_cell.angle_gamma   90.00
#
_symmetry.space_group_name_H-M   'P 1'
#
loop_
_entity.id
_entity.type
_entity.pdbx_description
1 polymer ?
#
loop_
_entity_poly.entity_id
_entity_poly.type
_entity_poly.pdbx_seq_one_letter_code
_entity_poly.pdbx_strand_id
1 'polypeptide(L)'
;MDEKILQALKKEGWNLEKANNGLYHTRYHGQNAELIVHLNTTNLEKSIILAIAYLPIKVMQSQNNKVAQFLNQLNLKTFFGSFELNYTTGEIAFRTGIFYFNTDLQMPMIVNCLDAAAYAADMDYPSILEKVGDN
;
A
#
# COMPACT_ATOMS: atom_id res chain seq x y z
N MET A 1 -4.20 9.75 15.00
CA MET A 1 -4.17 10.88 14.05
C MET A 1 -5.26 11.88 14.43
N ASP A 2 -4.98 13.17 14.33
CA ASP A 2 -5.93 14.26 14.62
C ASP A 2 -7.12 14.21 13.64
N GLU A 3 -8.33 14.48 14.12
CA GLU A 3 -9.55 14.57 13.31
C GLU A 3 -9.43 15.62 12.20
N LYS A 4 -8.70 16.73 12.44
CA LYS A 4 -8.40 17.74 11.42
C LYS A 4 -7.60 17.17 10.25
N ILE A 5 -6.69 16.24 10.52
CA ILE A 5 -5.88 15.59 9.48
C ILE A 5 -6.76 14.69 8.63
N LEU A 6 -7.67 13.91 9.23
CA LEU A 6 -8.62 13.08 8.50
C LEU A 6 -9.57 13.91 7.61
N GLN A 7 -10.06 15.04 8.12
CA GLN A 7 -10.90 15.95 7.32
C GLN A 7 -10.13 16.57 6.15
N ALA A 8 -8.86 16.90 6.34
CA ALA A 8 -8.02 17.41 5.25
C ALA A 8 -7.75 16.33 4.20
N LEU A 9 -7.39 15.11 4.61
CA LEU A 9 -7.22 13.96 3.69
C LEU A 9 -8.48 13.70 2.85
N LYS A 10 -9.67 13.80 3.46
CA LYS A 10 -10.94 13.67 2.73
C LYS A 10 -11.11 14.72 1.63
N LYS A 11 -10.64 15.95 1.84
CA LYS A 11 -10.65 17.01 0.81
C LYS A 11 -9.68 16.71 -0.34
N GLU A 12 -8.59 16.00 -0.05
CA GLU A 12 -7.62 15.49 -1.02
C GLU A 12 -8.09 14.16 -1.68
N GLY A 13 -9.33 13.72 -1.44
CA GLY A 13 -9.88 12.49 -2.02
C GLY A 13 -9.65 11.22 -1.21
N TRP A 14 -8.94 11.30 -0.07
CA TRP A 14 -8.63 10.17 0.81
C TRP A 14 -9.65 10.03 1.95
N ASN A 15 -10.71 9.26 1.74
CA ASN A 15 -11.76 9.02 2.75
C ASN A 15 -11.39 7.85 3.69
N LEU A 16 -10.44 8.09 4.59
CA LEU A 16 -9.95 7.08 5.53
C LEU A 16 -10.93 6.79 6.67
N GLU A 17 -11.19 5.50 6.90
CA GLU A 17 -11.89 4.96 8.05
C GLU A 17 -10.89 4.41 9.07
N LYS A 18 -11.19 4.57 10.37
CA LYS A 18 -10.33 4.06 11.44
C LYS A 18 -10.67 2.59 11.71
N ALA A 19 -9.73 1.69 11.46
CA ALA A 19 -9.89 0.26 11.81
C ALA A 19 -9.55 0.00 13.29
N ASN A 20 -8.41 0.51 13.75
CA ASN A 20 -7.94 0.32 15.13
C ASN A 20 -7.00 1.47 15.53
N ASN A 21 -6.27 1.32 16.64
CA ASN A 21 -5.36 2.36 17.11
C ASN A 21 -4.18 2.56 16.15
N GLY A 22 -4.21 3.68 15.42
CA GLY A 22 -3.14 4.09 14.53
C GLY A 22 -3.16 3.39 13.17
N LEU A 23 -4.16 2.57 12.84
CA LEU A 23 -4.34 2.06 11.49
C LEU A 23 -5.71 2.46 10.94
N TYR A 24 -5.64 2.97 9.71
CA TYR A 24 -6.73 3.52 8.94
C TYR A 24 -6.76 2.82 7.58
N HIS A 25 -7.92 2.78 6.93
CA HIS A 25 -8.04 2.23 5.59
C HIS A 25 -9.02 3.02 4.74
N THR A 26 -8.86 2.96 3.42
CA THR A 26 -9.86 3.37 2.47
C THR A 26 -9.91 2.37 1.33
N ARG A 27 -11.02 2.39 0.60
CA ARG A 27 -11.09 1.86 -0.74
C ARG A 27 -10.53 2.89 -1.72
N TYR A 28 -9.72 2.44 -2.66
CA TYR A 28 -9.18 3.25 -3.74
C TYR A 28 -9.64 2.67 -5.07
N HIS A 29 -10.19 3.52 -5.94
CA HIS A 29 -10.63 3.13 -7.28
C HIS A 29 -9.57 3.58 -8.29
N GLY A 30 -8.68 2.67 -8.65
CA GLY A 30 -7.63 2.90 -9.64
C GLY A 30 -8.12 2.71 -11.08
N GLN A 31 -7.19 2.80 -12.03
CA GLN A 31 -7.47 2.52 -13.44
C GLN A 31 -7.60 1.02 -13.71
N ASN A 32 -6.86 0.18 -12.99
CA ASN A 32 -6.77 -1.26 -13.25
C ASN A 32 -7.47 -2.09 -12.17
N ALA A 33 -7.56 -1.57 -10.94
CA ALA A 33 -8.12 -2.30 -9.80
C ALA A 33 -8.84 -1.40 -8.78
N GLU A 34 -9.77 -2.01 -8.06
CA GLU A 34 -10.23 -1.52 -6.77
C GLU A 34 -9.32 -2.09 -5.67
N LEU A 35 -8.64 -1.22 -4.94
CA LEU A 35 -7.66 -1.58 -3.92
C LEU A 35 -8.19 -1.27 -2.52
N ILE A 36 -7.68 -1.99 -1.53
CA ILE A 36 -7.77 -1.57 -0.12
C ILE A 36 -6.43 -0.96 0.27
N VAL A 37 -6.44 0.31 0.64
CA VAL A 37 -5.22 1.05 1.01
C VAL A 37 -5.27 1.36 2.50
N HIS A 38 -4.24 0.92 3.22
CA HIS A 38 -4.06 1.14 4.64
C HIS A 38 -3.05 2.26 4.87
N LEU A 39 -3.31 3.10 5.87
CA LEU A 39 -2.34 4.02 6.47
C LEU A 39 -2.07 3.59 7.90
N ASN A 40 -0.81 3.30 8.21
CA ASN A 40 -0.36 2.96 9.55
C ASN A 40 0.47 4.13 10.12
N THR A 41 -0.05 4.70 11.21
CA THR A 41 0.53 5.77 12.02
C THR A 41 0.82 5.30 13.46
N THR A 42 1.09 4.01 13.69
CA THR A 42 1.40 3.50 15.04
C THR A 42 2.82 3.83 15.50
N ASN A 43 3.71 4.24 14.58
CA ASN A 43 5.12 4.52 14.85
C ASN A 43 5.45 6.02 14.67
N LEU A 44 4.51 6.91 14.98
CA LEU A 44 4.71 8.36 14.88
C LEU A 44 5.85 8.85 15.79
N GLU A 45 6.05 8.22 16.95
CA GLU A 45 7.16 8.48 17.87
C GLU A 45 8.53 8.20 17.27
N LYS A 46 8.58 7.33 16.25
CA LYS A 46 9.78 7.04 15.46
C LYS A 46 9.86 7.87 14.18
N SER A 47 8.96 8.83 14.00
CA SER A 47 8.84 9.64 12.77
C SER A 47 8.60 8.80 11.51
N ILE A 48 7.79 7.73 11.62
CA ILE A 48 7.47 6.82 10.51
C ILE A 48 5.96 6.72 10.29
N ILE A 49 5.55 6.82 9.04
CA ILE A 49 4.24 6.36 8.55
C ILE A 49 4.44 5.32 7.46
N LEU A 50 3.50 4.38 7.34
CA LEU A 50 3.47 3.37 6.29
C LEU A 50 2.14 3.41 5.55
N ALA A 51 2.19 3.27 4.23
CA ALA A 51 1.03 3.01 3.39
C ALA A 51 1.14 1.61 2.77
N ILE A 52 0.04 0.85 2.78
CA ILE A 52 -0.01 -0.52 2.26
C ILE A 52 -1.23 -0.65 1.36
N ALA A 53 -1.03 -0.93 0.08
CA ALA A 53 -2.10 -1.18 -0.88
C ALA A 53 -2.22 -2.67 -1.17
N TYR A 54 -3.36 -3.27 -0.82
CA TYR A 54 -3.65 -4.69 -1.04
C TYR A 54 -4.29 -4.89 -2.41
N LEU A 55 -3.74 -5.83 -3.18
CA LEU A 55 -4.26 -6.18 -4.50
C LEU A 55 -5.45 -7.14 -4.37
N PRO A 56 -6.50 -7.01 -5.20
CA PRO A 56 -7.71 -7.83 -5.11
C PRO A 56 -7.53 -9.21 -5.76
N ILE A 57 -6.41 -9.89 -5.49
CA ILE A 57 -6.11 -11.24 -5.97
C ILE A 57 -5.45 -12.07 -4.88
N LYS A 58 -5.57 -13.39 -4.98
CA LYS A 58 -4.89 -14.33 -4.09
C LYS A 58 -4.05 -15.33 -4.88
N VAL A 59 -2.86 -15.58 -4.37
CA VAL A 59 -1.93 -16.57 -4.88
C VAL A 59 -2.24 -17.92 -4.25
N MET A 60 -2.31 -18.98 -5.06
CA MET A 60 -2.39 -20.34 -4.53
C MET A 60 -1.04 -20.73 -3.95
N GLN A 61 -1.04 -21.52 -2.86
CA GLN A 61 0.19 -21.89 -2.16
C GLN A 61 1.23 -22.57 -3.08
N SER A 62 0.78 -23.35 -4.07
CA SER A 62 1.64 -23.99 -5.08
C SER A 62 2.38 -22.99 -5.99
N GLN A 63 1.87 -21.76 -6.12
CA GLN A 63 2.43 -20.70 -6.96
C GLN A 63 3.35 -19.75 -6.18
N ASN A 64 3.40 -19.83 -4.84
CA ASN A 64 4.09 -18.87 -3.98
C ASN A 64 5.52 -18.55 -4.46
N ASN A 65 6.32 -19.57 -4.78
CA ASN A 65 7.71 -19.36 -5.23
C ASN A 65 7.79 -18.63 -6.58
N LYS A 66 6.96 -19.02 -7.55
CA LYS A 66 6.91 -18.40 -8.88
C LYS A 66 6.50 -16.92 -8.78
N VAL A 67 5.48 -16.63 -7.96
CA VAL A 67 4.97 -15.26 -7.78
C VAL A 67 5.95 -14.42 -6.96
N ALA A 68 6.49 -14.93 -5.86
CA ALA A 68 7.49 -14.20 -5.06
C ALA A 68 8.73 -13.83 -5.87
N GLN A 69 9.21 -14.73 -6.75
CA GLN A 69 10.33 -14.42 -7.64
C GLN A 69 9.98 -13.29 -8.61
N PHE A 70 8.77 -13.30 -9.16
CA PHE A 70 8.29 -12.22 -10.04
C PHE A 70 8.15 -10.89 -9.30
N LEU A 71 7.53 -10.88 -8.11
CA LEU A 71 7.41 -9.67 -7.29
C LEU A 71 8.80 -9.11 -6.91
N ASN A 72 9.77 -9.98 -6.64
CA ASN A 72 11.16 -9.55 -6.42
C ASN A 72 11.76 -8.86 -7.66
N GLN A 73 11.44 -9.33 -8.87
CA GLN A 73 11.87 -8.67 -10.11
C GLN A 73 11.21 -7.30 -10.32
N LEU A 74 9.94 -7.12 -9.92
CA LEU A 74 9.29 -5.80 -9.89
C LEU A 74 9.96 -4.88 -8.88
N ASN A 75 10.27 -5.40 -7.68
CA ASN A 75 10.93 -4.64 -6.63
C ASN A 75 12.31 -4.12 -7.04
N LEU A 76 13.07 -4.85 -7.87
CA LEU A 76 14.36 -4.37 -8.40
C LEU A 76 14.24 -3.10 -9.26
N LYS A 77 13.05 -2.80 -9.78
CA LYS A 77 12.76 -1.59 -10.57
C LYS A 77 12.01 -0.51 -9.77
N THR A 78 11.60 -0.84 -8.55
CA THR A 78 10.82 0.05 -7.68
C THR A 78 11.76 0.99 -6.93
N PHE A 79 11.52 2.30 -7.02
CA PHE A 79 12.35 3.29 -6.32
C PHE A 79 12.02 3.40 -4.83
N PHE A 80 10.74 3.35 -4.47
CA PHE A 80 10.28 3.47 -3.08
C PHE A 80 9.22 2.41 -2.78
N GLY A 81 9.44 1.62 -1.74
CA GLY A 81 8.54 0.55 -1.32
C GLY A 81 8.85 -0.80 -1.95
N SER A 82 7.95 -1.75 -1.74
CA SER A 82 8.11 -3.14 -2.21
C SER A 82 6.76 -3.86 -2.26
N PHE A 83 6.56 -4.68 -3.29
CA PHE A 83 5.58 -5.74 -3.28
C PHE A 83 5.96 -6.86 -2.31
N GLU A 84 4.97 -7.36 -1.60
CA GLU A 84 5.07 -8.43 -0.63
C GLU A 84 4.02 -9.50 -0.92
N LEU A 85 4.38 -10.76 -0.68
CA LEU A 85 3.47 -11.89 -0.72
C LEU A 85 3.40 -12.51 0.67
N ASN A 86 2.19 -12.63 1.21
CA ASN A 86 1.94 -13.45 2.38
C ASN A 86 1.84 -14.92 1.96
N TYR A 87 2.83 -15.73 2.31
CA TYR A 87 2.88 -17.14 1.93
C TYR A 87 1.78 -18.00 2.57
N THR A 88 1.18 -17.52 3.67
CA THR A 88 0.11 -18.21 4.39
C THR A 88 -1.26 -17.88 3.81
N THR A 89 -1.53 -16.61 3.50
CA THR A 89 -2.86 -16.16 3.04
C THR A 89 -2.97 -16.01 1.53
N GLY A 90 -1.83 -15.98 0.82
CA GLY A 90 -1.75 -15.72 -0.62
C GLY A 90 -1.96 -14.25 -1.00
N GLU A 91 -2.09 -13.36 -0.03
CA GLU A 91 -2.35 -11.93 -0.28
C GLU A 91 -1.08 -11.23 -0.79
N ILE A 92 -1.25 -10.39 -1.81
CA ILE A 92 -0.19 -9.52 -2.31
C ILE A 92 -0.53 -8.09 -1.89
N ALA A 93 0.49 -7.36 -1.43
CA ALA A 93 0.36 -5.94 -1.14
C ALA A 93 1.60 -5.18 -1.60
N PHE A 94 1.45 -3.90 -1.92
CA PHE A 94 2.56 -2.98 -2.05
C PHE A 94 2.70 -2.16 -0.77
N ARG A 95 3.85 -2.22 -0.12
CA ARG A 95 4.16 -1.42 1.08
C ARG A 95 5.15 -0.31 0.75
N THR A 96 4.85 0.90 1.17
CA THR A 96 5.80 2.02 1.18
C THR A 96 5.67 2.80 2.49
N GLY A 97 6.56 3.76 2.71
CA GLY A 97 6.59 4.55 3.93
C GLY A 97 7.42 5.80 3.81
N ILE A 98 7.23 6.70 4.76
CA ILE A 98 8.01 7.93 4.88
C ILE A 98 8.64 7.98 6.27
N PHE A 99 9.93 8.31 6.29
CA PHE A 99 10.65 8.72 7.48
C PHE A 99 10.83 10.24 7.44
N TYR A 100 10.23 10.95 8.39
CA TYR A 100 10.17 12.43 8.40
C TYR A 100 10.98 13.04 9.56
N PHE A 101 12.14 12.45 9.85
CA PHE A 101 12.98 12.84 10.99
C PHE A 101 13.34 14.32 11.01
N ASN A 102 13.31 14.92 12.22
CA ASN A 102 13.57 16.34 12.47
C ASN A 102 12.66 17.31 11.70
N THR A 103 11.51 16.85 11.24
CA THR A 103 10.48 17.67 10.62
C THR A 103 9.11 17.30 11.16
N ASP A 104 8.16 18.22 11.12
CA ASP A 104 6.77 17.90 11.44
C ASP A 104 6.15 17.10 10.29
N LEU A 105 5.29 16.14 10.62
CA LEU A 105 4.52 15.41 9.60
C LEU A 105 3.55 16.38 8.93
N GLN A 106 3.78 16.66 7.65
CA GLN A 106 2.94 17.56 6.86
C GLN A 106 1.93 16.78 6.01
N MET A 107 0.79 17.41 5.74
CA MET A 107 -0.27 16.81 4.91
C MET A 107 0.23 16.27 3.57
N PRO A 108 1.05 17.01 2.79
CA PRO A 108 1.55 16.51 1.51
C PRO A 108 2.38 15.23 1.64
N MET A 109 3.05 15.00 2.78
CA MET A 109 3.79 13.77 3.02
C MET A 109 2.83 12.58 3.14
N ILE A 110 1.73 12.73 3.89
CA ILE A 110 0.75 11.67 4.07
C ILE A 110 0.08 11.33 2.73
N VAL A 111 -0.33 12.35 1.97
CA VAL A 111 -0.94 12.20 0.64
C VAL A 111 0.02 11.50 -0.31
N ASN A 112 1.26 11.98 -0.43
CA ASN A 112 2.26 11.35 -1.29
C ASN A 112 2.54 9.88 -0.90
N CYS A 113 2.50 9.55 0.39
CA CYS A 113 2.68 8.16 0.86
C CYS A 113 1.53 7.26 0.40
N LEU A 114 0.28 7.73 0.55
CA LEU A 114 -0.93 7.03 0.10
C LEU A 114 -0.96 6.88 -1.43
N ASP A 115 -0.71 7.97 -2.15
CA ASP A 115 -0.67 8.00 -3.61
C ASP A 115 0.39 7.04 -4.14
N ALA A 116 1.60 7.04 -3.57
CA ALA A 116 2.66 6.13 -3.98
C ALA A 116 2.28 4.66 -3.80
N ALA A 117 1.61 4.30 -2.69
CA ALA A 117 1.15 2.93 -2.47
C ALA A 117 0.08 2.52 -3.48
N ALA A 118 -0.94 3.36 -3.67
CA ALA A 118 -2.06 3.07 -4.54
C ALA A 118 -1.64 3.05 -6.02
N TYR A 119 -0.84 4.01 -6.46
CA TYR A 119 -0.36 4.09 -7.84
C TYR A 119 0.50 2.88 -8.20
N ALA A 120 1.48 2.51 -7.37
CA ALA A 120 2.35 1.37 -7.66
C ALA A 120 1.55 0.06 -7.75
N ALA A 121 0.66 -0.19 -6.77
CA ALA A 121 -0.18 -1.38 -6.78
C ALA A 121 -1.13 -1.42 -7.98
N ASP A 122 -1.79 -0.30 -8.32
CA ASP A 122 -2.72 -0.23 -9.45
C ASP A 122 -2.01 -0.41 -10.79
N MET A 123 -0.85 0.21 -11.00
CA MET A 123 -0.13 0.15 -12.28
C MET A 123 0.45 -1.23 -12.58
N ASP A 124 1.01 -1.92 -11.59
CA ASP A 124 1.57 -3.26 -11.79
C ASP A 124 0.51 -4.37 -11.66
N TYR A 125 -0.72 -4.05 -11.23
CA TYR A 125 -1.79 -5.03 -11.07
C TYR A 125 -2.02 -5.93 -12.30
N PRO A 126 -2.11 -5.41 -13.54
CA PRO A 126 -2.33 -6.24 -14.72
C PRO A 126 -1.25 -7.31 -14.91
N SER A 127 0.02 -6.95 -14.75
CA SER A 127 1.14 -7.90 -14.91
C SER A 127 1.20 -8.92 -13.78
N ILE A 128 0.84 -8.52 -12.55
CA ILE A 128 0.72 -9.45 -11.43
C ILE A 128 -0.45 -10.41 -11.66
N LEU A 129 -1.59 -9.91 -12.13
CA LEU A 129 -2.77 -10.72 -12.43
C LEU A 129 -2.47 -11.76 -13.51
N GLU A 130 -1.83 -11.35 -14.61
CA GLU A 130 -1.35 -12.26 -15.65
C GLU A 130 -0.45 -13.35 -15.06
N LYS A 131 0.55 -12.96 -14.25
CA LYS A 131 1.49 -13.91 -13.64
C LYS A 131 0.83 -14.94 -12.73
N VAL A 132 -0.20 -14.53 -11.99
CA VAL A 132 -0.98 -15.41 -11.10
C VAL A 132 -1.92 -16.31 -11.91
N GLY A 133 -2.43 -15.83 -13.05
CA GLY A 133 -3.29 -16.58 -13.97
C GLY A 133 -2.56 -17.61 -14.85
N ASP A 134 -1.26 -17.42 -15.10
CA ASP A 134 -0.43 -18.37 -15.85
C ASP A 134 -0.30 -19.71 -15.11
N ASN A 135 -0.97 -20.75 -15.63
CA ASN A 135 -0.81 -22.14 -15.22
C ASN A 135 0.21 -22.86 -16.11
#